data_AF-A0A251TWA8-F1
#
_entry.id   AF-A0A251TWA8-F1
#
_cell.length_a   1.000
_cell.length_b   1.000
_cell.length_c   1.000
_cell.angle_alpha   90.00
_cell.angle_beta   90.00
_cell.angle_gamma   90.00
#
_symmetry.space_group_name_H-M   'P 1'
#
loop_
_entity.id
_entity.type
_entity.pdbx_description
1 polymer ?
#
loop_
_entity_poly.entity_id
_entity_poly.type
_entity_poly.pdbx_seq_one_letter_code
_entity_poly.pdbx_strand_id
1 'polypeptide(L)'
;MMSTLENITIAEPLVESLALHDLIDPRLGDSYDPYELYHMAKTAYLCVKVDPEKRPSMGEVVQLLEGETEHFKTLTEQFIPHFNP
;
A
#
# COMPACT_ATOMS: atom_id res chain seq x y z
N MET A 1 2.91 24.90 3.57
CA MET A 1 2.67 23.96 2.46
C MET A 1 3.87 23.03 2.31
N MET A 2 4.23 22.29 3.36
CA MET A 2 5.33 21.30 3.37
C MET A 2 5.05 20.11 4.31
N SER A 3 4.05 20.18 5.19
CA SER A 3 3.85 19.20 6.28
C SER A 3 3.13 17.90 5.89
N THR A 4 2.51 17.81 4.71
CA THR A 4 1.82 16.58 4.25
C THR A 4 2.73 15.63 3.46
N LEU A 5 3.85 16.12 2.93
CA LEU A 5 4.78 15.30 2.13
C LEU A 5 5.63 14.40 3.03
N GLU A 6 6.04 14.88 4.21
CA GLU A 6 6.94 14.14 5.11
C GLU A 6 6.40 12.77 5.51
N ASN A 7 5.08 12.63 5.75
CA ASN A 7 4.50 11.35 6.16
C ASN A 7 4.30 10.35 5.01
N ILE A 8 3.98 10.83 3.80
CA ILE A 8 3.79 9.96 2.62
C ILE A 8 5.14 9.39 2.17
N THR A 9 6.21 10.20 2.26
CA THR A 9 7.57 9.80 1.88
C THR A 9 8.20 8.78 2.83
N ILE A 10 7.73 8.66 4.08
CA ILE A 10 8.25 7.66 5.04
C ILE A 10 7.70 6.26 4.75
N ALA A 11 6.42 6.15 4.36
CA ALA A 11 5.78 4.87 4.13
C ALA A 11 6.21 4.21 2.81
N GLU A 12 6.48 5.03 1.78
CA GLU A 12 6.88 4.59 0.44
C GLU A 12 8.07 3.60 0.44
N PRO A 13 9.24 3.91 1.03
CA PRO A 13 10.37 2.97 1.08
C PRO A 13 10.10 1.74 1.95
N LEU A 14 9.26 1.84 2.99
CA LEU A 14 8.93 0.71 3.87
C LEU A 14 8.01 -0.31 3.19
N VAL A 15 7.05 0.18 2.39
CA VAL A 15 6.17 -0.66 1.57
C VAL A 15 6.93 -1.31 0.43
N GLU A 16 7.83 -0.57 -0.25
CA GLU A 16 8.67 -1.10 -1.33
C GLU A 16 9.70 -2.13 -0.85
N SER A 17 10.29 -1.92 0.33
CA SER A 17 11.28 -2.84 0.92
C SER A 17 10.67 -4.04 1.66
N LEU A 18 9.33 -4.15 1.70
CA LEU A 18 8.60 -5.18 2.45
C LEU A 18 8.96 -5.22 3.94
N ALA A 19 9.45 -4.11 4.50
CA ALA A 19 9.74 -3.95 5.93
C ALA A 19 8.45 -3.73 6.75
N LEU A 20 7.45 -4.59 6.56
CA LEU A 20 6.11 -4.43 7.11
C LEU A 20 6.08 -4.54 8.65
N HIS A 21 7.05 -5.23 9.24
CA HIS A 21 7.22 -5.32 10.69
C HIS A 21 7.56 -3.97 11.34
N ASP A 22 8.12 -3.02 10.59
CA ASP A 22 8.36 -1.65 11.07
C ASP A 22 7.12 -0.76 10.92
N LEU A 23 6.11 -1.22 10.19
CA LEU A 23 4.84 -0.52 9.96
C LEU A 23 3.72 -0.97 10.91
N ILE A 24 3.83 -2.15 11.51
CA ILE A 24 2.76 -2.73 12.33
C ILE A 24 2.67 -2.04 13.69
N ASP A 25 1.44 -1.85 14.18
CA ASP A 25 1.20 -1.34 15.53
C ASP A 25 1.76 -2.35 16.56
N PRO A 26 2.72 -1.96 17.43
CA PRO A 26 3.33 -2.87 18.40
C PRO A 26 2.32 -3.53 19.35
N ARG A 27 1.13 -2.94 19.53
CA ARG A 27 0.05 -3.51 20.37
C ARG A 27 -0.59 -4.75 19.76
N LEU A 28 -0.43 -4.99 18.46
CA LEU A 28 -0.91 -6.22 17.81
C LEU A 28 0.02 -7.40 18.11
N GLY A 29 1.27 -7.16 18.50
CA GLY A 29 2.27 -8.22 18.63
C GLY A 29 2.35 -9.04 17.34
N ASP A 30 2.25 -10.36 17.46
CA ASP A 30 2.24 -11.29 16.31
C ASP A 30 0.81 -11.59 15.80
N SER A 31 -0.20 -10.82 16.22
CA SER A 31 -1.61 -11.06 15.92
C SER A 31 -2.04 -10.42 14.59
N TYR A 32 -1.32 -10.74 13.51
CA TYR A 32 -1.64 -10.27 12.18
C TYR A 32 -1.22 -11.29 11.12
N ASP A 33 -1.95 -11.33 10.00
CA ASP A 33 -1.52 -12.07 8.83
C ASP A 33 -0.57 -11.20 7.98
N PRO A 34 0.66 -11.67 7.66
CA PRO A 34 1.61 -10.89 6.88
C PRO A 34 1.14 -10.54 5.46
N TYR A 35 0.31 -11.38 4.84
CA TYR A 35 -0.24 -11.11 3.50
C TYR A 35 -1.33 -10.04 3.57
N GLU A 36 -2.23 -10.11 4.55
CA GLU A 36 -3.23 -9.06 4.77
C GLU A 36 -2.57 -7.72 5.10
N LEU A 37 -1.53 -7.73 5.93
CA LEU A 37 -0.74 -6.53 6.24
C LEU A 37 -0.10 -5.93 4.98
N TYR A 38 0.47 -6.77 4.11
CA TYR A 38 1.02 -6.33 2.83
C TYR A 38 -0.05 -5.67 1.95
N HIS A 39 -1.21 -6.31 1.78
CA HIS A 39 -2.31 -5.78 0.98
C HIS A 39 -2.80 -4.45 1.52
N MET A 40 -2.98 -4.35 2.85
CA MET A 40 -3.40 -3.11 3.51
C MET A 40 -2.37 -1.99 3.30
N ALA A 41 -1.08 -2.26 3.56
CA ALA A 41 -0.02 -1.26 3.45
C ALA A 41 0.13 -0.76 2.00
N LYS A 42 0.07 -1.67 1.03
CA LYS A 42 0.11 -1.32 -0.40
C LYS A 42 -1.11 -0.52 -0.84
N THR A 43 -2.30 -0.90 -0.39
CA THR A 43 -3.55 -0.17 -0.70
C THR A 43 -3.51 1.24 -0.13
N ALA A 44 -3.08 1.39 1.13
CA ALA A 44 -2.92 2.68 1.77
C ALA A 44 -1.92 3.57 1.01
N TYR A 45 -0.80 3.00 0.58
CA TYR A 45 0.21 3.68 -0.22
C TYR A 45 -0.36 4.24 -1.55
N LEU A 46 -1.18 3.46 -2.26
CA LEU A 46 -1.84 3.91 -3.49
C LEU A 46 -2.87 5.02 -3.21
N CYS A 47 -3.62 4.93 -2.11
CA CYS A 47 -4.63 5.92 -1.73
C CYS A 47 -4.05 7.30 -1.40
N VAL A 48 -2.82 7.35 -0.87
CA VAL A 48 -2.19 8.60 -0.41
C VAL A 48 -1.28 9.26 -1.46
N LYS A 49 -1.34 8.83 -2.73
CA LYS A 49 -0.55 9.45 -3.80
C LYS A 49 -0.77 10.96 -3.88
N VAL A 50 0.31 11.70 -4.09
CA VAL A 50 0.28 13.16 -4.22
C VAL A 50 -0.61 13.58 -5.39
N ASP A 51 -0.44 12.90 -6.52
CA ASP A 51 -1.27 13.07 -7.72
C ASP A 51 -2.64 12.38 -7.52
N PRO A 52 -3.75 13.14 -7.45
CA PRO A 52 -5.08 12.57 -7.26
C PRO A 52 -5.50 11.61 -8.37
N GLU A 53 -5.04 11.82 -9.60
CA GLU A 53 -5.39 10.99 -10.77
C GLU A 53 -4.74 9.60 -10.71
N LYS A 54 -3.74 9.41 -9.83
CA LYS A 54 -3.08 8.13 -9.58
C LYS A 54 -3.65 7.37 -8.40
N ARG A 55 -4.65 7.94 -7.70
CA ARG A 55 -5.31 7.25 -6.59
C ARG A 55 -6.34 6.28 -7.13
N PRO A 56 -6.47 5.08 -6.55
CA PRO A 56 -7.52 4.15 -6.93
C PRO A 56 -8.89 4.72 -6.57
N SER A 57 -9.91 4.35 -7.34
CA SER A 57 -11.31 4.51 -6.97
C SER A 57 -11.64 3.66 -5.74
N MET A 58 -12.71 4.01 -5.01
CA MET A 58 -13.13 3.22 -3.85
C MET A 58 -13.50 1.78 -4.19
N GLY A 59 -13.93 1.50 -5.43
CA GLY A 59 -14.18 0.12 -5.89
C GLY A 59 -12.87 -0.67 -6.01
N GLU A 60 -11.84 -0.07 -6.62
CA GLU A 60 -10.51 -0.67 -6.72
C GLU A 60 -9.87 -0.84 -5.33
N VAL A 61 -10.08 0.11 -4.40
CA VAL A 61 -9.62 -0.02 -3.01
C VAL A 61 -10.17 -1.28 -2.35
N VAL A 62 -11.46 -1.56 -2.51
CA VAL A 62 -12.09 -2.78 -1.96
C VAL A 62 -11.47 -4.03 -2.58
N GLN A 63 -11.33 -4.07 -3.91
CA GLN A 63 -10.71 -5.19 -4.61
C GLN A 63 -9.26 -5.44 -4.17
N LEU A 64 -8.48 -4.38 -3.95
CA LEU A 64 -7.11 -4.46 -3.46
C LEU A 64 -7.03 -5.03 -2.03
N LEU A 65 -7.99 -4.67 -1.15
CA LEU A 65 -8.08 -5.19 0.22
C LEU A 65 -8.56 -6.64 0.27
N GLU A 66 -9.42 -7.06 -0.66
CA GLU A 66 -9.93 -8.43 -0.77
C GLU A 66 -8.89 -9.42 -1.34
N GLY A 67 -7.77 -8.92 -1.90
CA GLY A 67 -6.67 -9.75 -2.39
C GLY A 67 -6.96 -10.44 -3.73
N GLU A 68 -7.90 -9.92 -4.54
CA GLU A 68 -8.24 -10.47 -5.85
C GLU A 68 -7.06 -10.36 -6.82
N THR A 69 -6.31 -11.46 -6.97
CA THR A 69 -4.92 -11.48 -7.48
C THR A 69 -4.78 -11.05 -8.94
N GLU A 70 -5.78 -11.31 -9.77
CA GLU A 70 -5.75 -10.99 -11.21
C GLU A 70 -5.92 -9.48 -11.47
N HIS A 71 -6.76 -8.79 -10.69
CA HIS A 71 -6.90 -7.32 -10.79
C HIS A 71 -5.76 -6.61 -10.05
N PHE A 72 -5.25 -7.21 -8.99
CA PHE A 72 -4.16 -6.69 -8.19
C PHE A 72 -2.89 -6.48 -9.01
N LYS A 73 -2.54 -7.43 -9.89
CA LYS A 73 -1.34 -7.31 -10.75
C LYS A 73 -1.47 -6.17 -11.76
N THR A 74 -2.59 -6.11 -12.49
CA THR A 74 -2.82 -5.11 -13.54
C THR A 74 -2.87 -3.68 -13.00
N LEU A 75 -3.54 -3.48 -11.85
CA LEU A 75 -3.62 -2.16 -11.21
C LEU A 75 -2.24 -1.76 -10.70
N THR A 76 -1.51 -2.68 -10.06
CA THR A 76 -0.21 -2.33 -9.46
C THR A 76 0.88 -2.10 -10.50
N GLU A 77 0.86 -2.79 -11.65
CA GLU A 77 1.74 -2.52 -12.80
C GLU A 77 1.46 -1.13 -13.43
N GLN A 78 0.20 -0.69 -13.48
CA GLN A 78 -0.16 0.65 -13.98
C GLN A 78 0.33 1.78 -13.08
N PHE A 79 0.32 1.58 -11.75
CA PHE A 79 0.62 2.65 -10.79
C PHE A 79 2.04 2.57 -10.18
N ILE A 80 2.70 1.39 -10.21
CA ILE A 80 4.04 1.12 -9.66
C ILE A 80 4.82 0.18 -10.60
N PRO A 81 5.58 0.72 -11.57
CA PRO A 81 6.20 -0.08 -12.64
C PRO A 81 7.37 -0.98 -12.19
N HIS A 82 7.74 -0.99 -10.90
CA HIS A 82 8.91 -1.71 -10.39
C HIS A 82 8.59 -2.90 -9.47
N PHE A 83 7.31 -3.20 -9.22
CA PHE A 83 6.95 -4.34 -8.39
C PHE A 83 6.86 -5.63 -9.23
N ASN A 84 7.89 -6.47 -9.17
CA ASN A 84 7.88 -7.82 -9.73
C ASN A 84 7.78 -8.84 -8.56
N PRO A 85 6.69 -9.63 -8.47
CA PRO A 85 6.48 -10.57 -7.37
C PRO A 85 7.45 -11.75 -7.36
#